data_AF-A0A925PHD0-F1
#
_entry.id   AF-A0A925PHD0-F1
#
_cell.length_a   1.000
_cell.length_b   1.000
_cell.length_c   1.000
_cell.angle_alpha   90.00
_cell.angle_beta   90.00
_cell.angle_gamma   90.00
#
_symmetry.space_group_name_H-M   'P 1'
#
loop_
_entity.id
_entity.type
_entity.pdbx_description
1 polymer ?
#
loop_
_entity_poly.entity_id
_entity_poly.type
_entity_poly.pdbx_seq_one_letter_code
_entity_poly.pdbx_strand_id
1 'polypeptide(L)'
;AEQLATRVISEQAYIPSDRIRRGRIDADEFDRIVEVSQELQHLPLYIDQTGGISVAQLAARARRLKRQRGLGFIVVDYLQLLSGSSKRAAEGRVQEVSEITTGLKALAKELHVPILALSQLSRQVEQREDKRPQLADLRESGSIEQDADVVLFVFREEYYLERSQPRENTEEHKLWQQGMEMVTGKADVIIGKQRHGPTGTVTLQFTPEFTRFSNLASEGRLPERRE
;
A
#
# COMPACT_ATOMS: atom_id res chain seq x y z
N ALA A 1 16.77 -4.90 1.50
CA ALA A 1 15.91 -5.44 0.41
C ALA A 1 15.18 -6.64 0.97
N GLU A 2 15.93 -7.43 1.74
CA GLU A 2 15.51 -8.42 2.71
C GLU A 2 14.11 -8.24 3.31
N GLN A 3 13.80 -7.15 4.04
CA GLN A 3 12.48 -7.02 4.67
C GLN A 3 11.30 -7.03 3.67
N LEU A 4 11.46 -6.41 2.49
CA LEU A 4 10.43 -6.43 1.45
C LEU A 4 10.35 -7.82 0.80
N ALA A 5 11.51 -8.42 0.50
CA ALA A 5 11.59 -9.77 -0.05
C ALA A 5 10.92 -10.80 0.88
N THR A 6 11.18 -10.75 2.18
CA THR A 6 10.55 -11.63 3.18
C THR A 6 9.03 -11.44 3.24
N ARG A 7 8.52 -10.22 3.04
CA ARG A 7 7.07 -9.97 2.96
C ARG A 7 6.44 -10.59 1.72
N VAL A 8 7.09 -10.43 0.55
CA VAL A 8 6.61 -11.06 -0.68
C VAL A 8 6.64 -12.59 -0.56
N ILE A 9 7.71 -13.16 0.02
CA ILE A 9 7.78 -14.60 0.28
C ILE A 9 6.67 -15.05 1.23
N SER A 10 6.45 -14.32 2.34
CA SER A 10 5.38 -14.63 3.30
C SER A 10 4.00 -14.66 2.65
N GLU A 11 3.74 -13.70 1.77
CA GLU A 11 2.48 -13.53 1.06
C GLU A 11 2.25 -14.62 -0.01
N GLN A 12 3.28 -14.95 -0.79
CA GLN A 12 3.21 -15.97 -1.85
C GLN A 12 3.24 -17.40 -1.31
N ALA A 13 4.06 -17.67 -0.28
CA ALA A 13 4.17 -19.01 0.32
C ALA A 13 3.05 -19.33 1.32
N TYR A 14 2.22 -18.35 1.70
CA TYR A 14 1.21 -18.47 2.77
C TYR A 14 1.84 -18.94 4.09
N ILE A 15 2.95 -18.33 4.48
CA ILE A 15 3.65 -18.62 5.73
C ILE A 15 3.78 -17.32 6.51
N PRO A 16 3.39 -17.28 7.80
CA PRO A 16 3.47 -16.06 8.59
C PRO A 16 4.89 -15.49 8.63
N SER A 17 5.03 -14.19 8.39
CA SER A 17 6.35 -13.55 8.26
C SER A 17 7.18 -13.66 9.55
N ASP A 18 6.55 -13.72 10.73
CA ASP A 18 7.25 -13.92 12.00
C ASP A 18 7.85 -15.33 12.13
N ARG A 19 7.16 -16.35 11.62
CA ARG A 19 7.66 -17.74 11.59
C ARG A 19 8.88 -17.85 10.68
N ILE A 20 8.84 -17.25 9.49
CA ILE A 20 9.98 -17.19 8.57
C ILE A 20 11.17 -16.51 9.25
N ARG A 21 10.98 -15.33 9.85
CA ARG A 21 12.06 -14.59 10.53
C ARG A 21 12.67 -15.35 11.71
N ARG A 22 11.88 -16.18 12.40
CA ARG A 22 12.31 -16.98 13.56
C ARG A 22 12.84 -18.37 13.16
N GLY A 23 12.83 -18.72 11.87
CA GLY A 23 13.21 -20.05 11.39
C GLY A 23 12.29 -21.17 11.86
N ARG A 24 11.04 -20.86 12.23
CA ARG A 24 10.04 -21.84 12.68
C ARG A 24 9.22 -22.35 11.50
N ILE A 25 9.91 -23.04 10.60
CA ILE A 25 9.35 -23.60 9.37
C ILE A 25 9.54 -25.12 9.34
N ASP A 26 8.52 -25.83 8.90
CA ASP A 26 8.63 -27.27 8.62
C ASP A 26 9.25 -27.53 7.23
N ALA A 27 9.42 -28.80 6.88
CA ALA A 27 10.05 -29.19 5.61
C ALA A 27 9.22 -28.76 4.39
N ASP A 28 7.90 -28.94 4.43
CA ASP A 28 7.00 -28.57 3.34
C ASP A 28 6.92 -27.04 3.16
N GLU A 29 6.94 -26.30 4.28
CA GLU A 29 7.07 -24.84 4.30
C GLU A 29 8.41 -24.37 3.72
N PHE A 30 9.50 -25.07 4.02
CA PHE A 30 10.82 -24.74 3.47
C PHE A 30 10.85 -24.93 1.95
N ASP A 31 10.32 -26.04 1.45
CA ASP A 31 10.26 -26.31 0.00
C ASP A 31 9.45 -25.23 -0.73
N ARG A 32 8.29 -24.83 -0.20
CA ARG A 32 7.49 -23.71 -0.75
C ARG A 32 8.25 -22.38 -0.76
N ILE A 33 9.04 -22.09 0.28
CA ILE A 33 9.87 -20.88 0.33
C ILE A 33 10.93 -20.92 -0.78
N VAL A 34 11.56 -22.08 -1.02
CA VAL A 34 12.57 -22.24 -2.06
C VAL A 34 11.94 -22.02 -3.44
N GLU A 35 10.78 -22.63 -3.72
CA GLU A 35 10.05 -22.47 -4.98
C GLU A 35 9.72 -21.00 -5.26
N VAL A 36 9.09 -20.31 -4.29
CA VAL A 36 8.76 -18.89 -4.40
C VAL A 36 10.02 -18.03 -4.59
N SER A 37 11.10 -18.34 -3.87
CA SER A 37 12.36 -17.60 -3.98
C SER A 37 12.98 -17.73 -5.38
N GLN A 38 12.90 -18.92 -5.98
CA GLN A 38 13.34 -19.14 -7.35
C GLN A 38 12.48 -18.35 -8.34
N GLU A 39 11.15 -18.37 -8.19
CA GLU A 39 10.27 -17.57 -9.04
C GLU A 39 10.60 -16.07 -8.95
N LEU A 40 10.73 -15.53 -7.74
CA LEU A 40 11.03 -14.12 -7.49
C LEU A 40 12.37 -13.67 -8.12
N GLN A 41 13.38 -14.55 -8.17
CA GLN A 41 14.67 -14.25 -8.80
C GLN A 41 14.56 -13.99 -10.31
N HIS A 42 13.56 -14.58 -10.97
CA HIS A 42 13.37 -14.45 -12.42
C HIS A 42 12.42 -13.31 -12.79
N LEU A 43 11.72 -12.72 -11.81
CA LEU A 43 10.83 -11.60 -12.07
C LEU A 43 11.62 -10.33 -12.42
N PRO A 44 11.13 -9.50 -13.37
CA PRO A 44 11.70 -8.20 -13.69
C PRO A 44 11.36 -7.15 -12.62
N LEU A 45 11.58 -7.48 -11.34
CA LEU A 45 11.35 -6.63 -10.18
C LEU A 45 12.68 -6.02 -9.72
N TYR A 46 12.79 -4.70 -9.85
CA TYR A 46 13.98 -3.96 -9.45
C TYR A 46 13.71 -3.16 -8.18
N ILE A 47 14.48 -3.44 -7.13
CA ILE A 47 14.33 -2.76 -5.82
C ILE A 47 15.52 -1.81 -5.61
N ASP A 48 15.21 -0.54 -5.41
CA ASP A 48 16.17 0.49 -5.01
C ASP A 48 15.87 0.93 -3.57
N GLN A 49 16.82 0.73 -2.68
CA GLN A 49 16.67 1.05 -1.24
C GLN A 49 17.43 2.29 -0.80
N THR A 50 17.86 3.09 -1.76
CA THR A 50 18.59 4.31 -1.45
C THR A 50 17.66 5.28 -0.72
N GLY A 51 17.96 5.58 0.54
CA GLY A 51 17.20 6.55 1.33
C GLY A 51 17.45 7.99 0.87
N GLY A 52 16.44 8.86 1.05
CA GLY A 52 16.57 10.30 0.84
C GLY A 52 16.91 10.72 -0.60
N ILE A 53 16.48 9.95 -1.60
CA ILE A 53 16.70 10.33 -3.00
C ILE A 53 15.80 11.50 -3.39
N SER A 54 16.33 12.39 -4.22
CA SER A 54 15.52 13.44 -4.84
C SER A 54 14.73 12.90 -6.03
N VAL A 55 13.67 13.62 -6.41
CA VAL A 55 12.85 13.31 -7.59
C VAL A 55 13.69 13.29 -8.87
N ALA A 56 14.69 14.17 -8.97
CA ALA A 56 15.61 14.20 -10.10
C ALA A 56 16.49 12.93 -10.17
N GLN A 57 16.98 12.45 -9.02
CA GLN A 57 17.74 11.19 -8.93
C GLN A 57 16.85 9.99 -9.28
N LEU A 58 15.61 9.95 -8.76
CA LEU A 58 14.62 8.93 -9.11
C LEU A 58 14.37 8.91 -10.64
N ALA A 59 14.11 10.08 -11.23
CA ALA A 59 13.89 10.22 -12.67
C ALA A 59 15.09 9.73 -13.50
N ALA A 60 16.32 10.08 -13.12
CA ALA A 60 17.52 9.63 -13.81
C ALA A 60 17.67 8.10 -13.78
N ARG A 61 17.38 7.48 -12.63
CA ARG A 61 17.42 6.01 -12.46
C ARG A 61 16.33 5.32 -13.25
N ALA A 62 15.09 5.82 -13.18
CA ALA A 62 13.95 5.29 -13.94
C ALA A 62 14.19 5.36 -15.46
N ARG A 63 14.68 6.49 -15.97
CA ARG A 63 15.06 6.64 -17.39
C ARG A 63 16.13 5.63 -17.81
N ARG A 64 17.17 5.45 -16.99
CA ARG A 64 18.24 4.48 -17.27
C ARG A 64 17.68 3.06 -17.31
N LEU A 65 16.87 2.69 -16.33
CA LEU A 65 16.25 1.36 -16.24
C LEU A 65 15.35 1.10 -17.45
N LYS A 66 14.47 2.07 -17.80
CA LYS A 66 13.60 1.97 -18.97
C LYS A 66 14.38 1.73 -20.26
N ARG A 67 15.51 2.43 -20.48
CA ARG A 67 16.35 2.24 -21.67
C ARG A 67 17.07 0.89 -21.71
N GLN A 68 17.49 0.36 -20.55
CA GLN A 68 18.30 -0.86 -20.49
C GLN A 68 17.46 -2.14 -20.48
N ARG A 69 16.31 -2.12 -19.80
CA ARG A 69 15.53 -3.33 -19.47
C ARG A 69 14.04 -3.20 -19.78
N GLY A 70 13.58 -2.03 -20.21
CA GLY A 70 12.16 -1.69 -20.16
C GLY A 70 11.71 -1.31 -18.75
N LEU A 71 10.59 -0.60 -18.66
CA LEU A 71 9.97 -0.22 -17.40
C LEU A 71 8.47 -0.06 -17.65
N GLY A 72 7.64 -0.82 -16.93
CA GLY A 72 6.18 -0.83 -17.08
C GLY A 72 5.43 -0.19 -15.91
N PHE A 73 6.04 -0.12 -14.73
CA PHE A 73 5.40 0.38 -13.51
C PHE A 73 6.45 0.86 -12.51
N ILE A 74 6.13 1.90 -11.72
CA ILE A 74 6.99 2.41 -10.64
C ILE A 74 6.18 2.47 -9.35
N VAL A 75 6.74 1.97 -8.25
CA VAL A 75 6.21 2.14 -6.90
C VAL A 75 7.17 2.99 -6.08
N VAL A 76 6.64 4.00 -5.39
CA VAL A 76 7.38 4.87 -4.47
C VAL A 76 6.82 4.69 -3.05
N ASP A 77 7.60 4.07 -2.16
CA ASP A 77 7.30 3.88 -0.74
C ASP A 77 8.27 4.71 0.12
N TYR A 78 7.89 5.87 0.64
CA TYR A 78 6.66 6.64 0.41
C TYR A 78 7.03 8.11 0.16
N LEU A 79 6.10 8.92 -0.38
CA LEU A 79 6.37 10.29 -0.88
C LEU A 79 7.15 11.16 0.11
N GLN A 80 6.88 11.02 1.39
CA GLN A 80 7.46 11.85 2.44
C GLN A 80 8.95 11.57 2.69
N LEU A 81 9.50 10.47 2.18
CA LEU A 81 10.94 10.16 2.24
C LEU A 81 11.73 10.70 1.05
N LEU A 82 11.05 11.21 0.01
CA LEU A 82 11.71 11.92 -1.07
C LEU A 82 12.11 13.31 -0.59
N SER A 83 13.36 13.68 -0.82
CA SER A 83 13.85 15.02 -0.54
C SER A 83 13.53 15.96 -1.70
N GLY A 84 13.00 17.15 -1.40
CA GLY A 84 12.98 18.28 -2.31
C GLY A 84 14.40 18.71 -2.70
N SER A 85 14.49 19.59 -3.69
CA SER A 85 15.80 20.13 -4.09
C SER A 85 16.48 20.83 -2.90
N SER A 86 17.70 20.41 -2.57
CA SER A 86 18.42 20.75 -1.32
C SER A 86 18.67 22.25 -1.07
N LYS A 87 18.33 23.13 -2.04
CA LYS A 87 18.51 24.58 -1.93
C LYS A 87 17.35 25.30 -1.24
N ARG A 88 16.22 24.64 -0.94
CA ARG A 88 15.00 25.30 -0.42
C ARG A 88 14.35 24.62 0.79
N ALA A 89 15.12 23.87 1.58
CA ALA A 89 14.63 23.22 2.81
C ALA A 89 14.02 24.20 3.86
N ALA A 90 14.18 25.51 3.67
CA ALA A 90 13.57 26.56 4.50
C ALA A 90 12.16 27.00 4.05
N GLU A 91 11.67 26.63 2.86
CA GLU A 91 10.41 27.14 2.27
C GLU A 91 9.13 26.38 2.68
N GLY A 92 9.24 25.39 3.57
CA GLY A 92 8.08 24.71 4.15
C GLY A 92 7.66 23.46 3.39
N ARG A 93 7.16 22.49 4.16
CA ARG A 93 6.88 21.12 3.72
C ARG A 93 5.85 21.02 2.58
N VAL A 94 4.89 21.93 2.54
CA VAL A 94 3.83 21.98 1.51
C VAL A 94 4.42 22.21 0.11
N GLN A 95 5.38 23.12 0.00
CA GLN A 95 6.01 23.44 -1.28
C GLN A 95 6.84 22.26 -1.78
N GLU A 96 7.56 21.60 -0.87
CA GLU A 96 8.34 20.40 -1.16
C GLU A 96 7.46 19.26 -1.69
N VAL A 97 6.35 18.95 -1.02
CA VAL A 97 5.41 17.92 -1.47
C VAL A 97 4.85 18.26 -2.87
N SER A 98 4.54 19.52 -3.12
CA SER A 98 4.05 19.99 -4.42
C SER A 98 5.09 19.80 -5.54
N GLU A 99 6.37 20.11 -5.27
CA GLU A 99 7.45 19.85 -6.22
C GLU A 99 7.61 18.35 -6.50
N ILE A 100 7.46 17.52 -5.47
CA ILE A 100 7.55 16.07 -5.59
C ILE A 100 6.43 15.52 -6.47
N THR A 101 5.18 15.88 -6.22
CA THR A 101 4.03 15.34 -6.97
C THR A 101 4.04 15.78 -8.42
N THR A 102 4.35 17.06 -8.66
CA THR A 102 4.45 17.60 -10.02
C THR A 102 5.60 16.93 -10.78
N GLY A 103 6.75 16.72 -10.13
CA GLY A 103 7.89 16.03 -10.73
C GLY A 103 7.59 14.55 -11.05
N LEU A 104 6.89 13.84 -10.16
CA LEU A 104 6.44 12.48 -10.42
C LEU A 104 5.41 12.41 -11.56
N LYS A 105 4.46 13.35 -11.60
CA LYS A 105 3.48 13.43 -12.68
C LYS A 105 4.14 13.70 -14.04
N ALA A 106 5.13 14.59 -14.07
CA ALA A 106 5.93 14.86 -15.27
C ALA A 106 6.70 13.61 -15.71
N LEU A 107 7.33 12.91 -14.75
CA LEU A 107 8.05 11.66 -15.03
C LEU A 107 7.13 10.56 -15.58
N ALA A 108 5.94 10.40 -15.00
CA ALA A 108 4.94 9.43 -15.45
C ALA A 108 4.54 9.68 -16.91
N LYS A 109 4.32 10.96 -17.26
CA LYS A 109 4.01 11.38 -18.65
C LYS A 109 5.20 11.16 -19.58
N GLU A 110 6.39 11.59 -19.20
CA GLU A 110 7.60 11.44 -20.01
C GLU A 110 7.92 9.97 -20.30
N LEU A 111 7.81 9.12 -19.27
CA LEU A 111 8.08 7.70 -19.41
C LEU A 111 6.88 6.92 -19.91
N HIS A 112 5.68 7.49 -20.06
CA HIS A 112 4.46 6.72 -20.32
C HIS A 112 4.33 5.48 -19.42
N VAL A 113 4.66 5.66 -18.13
CA VAL A 113 4.68 4.59 -17.12
C VAL A 113 3.83 5.04 -15.94
N PRO A 114 2.85 4.23 -15.48
CA PRO A 114 2.10 4.53 -14.27
C PRO A 114 3.03 4.53 -13.05
N ILE A 115 2.83 5.52 -12.17
CA ILE A 115 3.55 5.64 -10.91
C ILE A 115 2.54 5.54 -9.77
N LEU A 116 2.71 4.55 -8.91
CA LEU A 116 2.01 4.44 -7.64
C LEU A 116 2.89 5.03 -6.54
N ALA A 117 2.41 6.08 -5.89
CA ALA A 117 3.12 6.70 -4.79
C ALA A 117 2.33 6.55 -3.49
N LEU A 118 2.94 5.96 -2.48
CA LEU A 118 2.34 5.83 -1.16
C LEU A 118 2.45 7.17 -0.43
N SER A 119 1.38 7.53 0.28
CA SER A 119 1.34 8.73 1.12
C SER A 119 0.77 8.39 2.49
N GLN A 120 1.39 8.93 3.52
CA GLN A 120 0.85 8.87 4.87
C GLN A 120 -0.23 9.95 5.06
N LEU A 121 -1.25 9.61 5.84
CA LEU A 121 -2.33 10.53 6.21
C LEU A 121 -1.98 11.33 7.47
N SER A 122 -2.61 12.48 7.62
CA SER A 122 -2.61 13.25 8.86
C SER A 122 -3.25 12.46 10.01
N ARG A 123 -2.71 12.60 11.23
CA ARG A 123 -3.31 12.04 12.45
C ARG A 123 -4.70 12.61 12.77
N GLN A 124 -5.15 13.64 12.07
CA GLN A 124 -6.49 14.21 12.24
C GLN A 124 -7.61 13.22 11.90
N VAL A 125 -7.37 12.27 10.99
CA VAL A 125 -8.34 11.18 10.71
C VAL A 125 -8.69 10.42 11.99
N GLU A 126 -7.71 10.24 12.88
CA GLU A 126 -7.87 9.55 14.15
C GLU A 126 -8.67 10.34 15.20
N GLN A 127 -8.99 11.61 14.95
CA GLN A 127 -9.78 12.44 15.87
C GLN A 127 -11.26 12.50 15.50
N ARG A 128 -11.62 12.12 14.27
CA ARG A 128 -13.01 12.13 13.80
C ARG A 128 -13.79 10.94 14.37
N GLU A 129 -15.11 11.02 14.46
CA GLU A 129 -15.93 9.85 14.79
C GLU A 129 -15.86 8.82 13.66
N ASP A 130 -16.12 9.25 12.43
CA ASP A 130 -15.86 8.47 11.23
C ASP A 130 -14.37 8.50 10.87
N LYS A 131 -13.73 7.35 11.01
CA LYS A 131 -12.30 7.13 10.72
C LYS A 131 -12.03 6.85 9.24
N ARG A 132 -13.05 6.82 8.39
CA ARG A 132 -12.87 6.60 6.94
C ARG A 132 -12.06 7.76 6.34
N PRO A 133 -10.90 7.48 5.70
CA PRO A 133 -10.07 8.52 5.13
C PRO A 133 -10.78 9.30 4.02
N GLN A 134 -10.48 10.59 3.96
CA GLN A 134 -10.97 11.51 2.93
C GLN A 134 -9.82 12.34 2.33
N LEU A 135 -10.06 13.02 1.21
CA LEU A 135 -9.06 13.84 0.53
C LEU A 135 -8.43 14.90 1.45
N ALA A 136 -9.21 15.50 2.35
CA ALA A 136 -8.71 16.46 3.33
C ALA A 136 -7.67 15.88 4.33
N ASP A 137 -7.61 14.55 4.49
CA ASP A 137 -6.64 13.90 5.36
C ASP A 137 -5.23 13.81 4.74
N LEU A 138 -5.11 14.05 3.43
CA LEU A 138 -3.86 14.32 2.73
C LEU A 138 -3.36 15.74 3.09
N ARG A 139 -3.15 15.99 4.38
CA ARG A 139 -2.70 17.29 4.90
C ARG A 139 -1.37 17.67 4.27
N GLU A 140 -1.14 18.98 4.14
CA GLU A 140 0.07 19.58 3.55
C GLU A 140 0.21 19.34 2.04
N SER A 141 -0.86 18.86 1.38
CA SER A 141 -0.73 18.27 0.04
C SER A 141 -1.93 18.49 -0.89
N GLY A 142 -2.55 19.66 -0.87
CA GLY A 142 -3.56 20.02 -1.90
C GLY A 142 -3.04 19.79 -3.34
N SER A 143 -1.73 19.85 -3.53
CA SER A 143 -1.02 19.45 -4.74
C SER A 143 -1.06 17.94 -5.05
N ILE A 144 -0.98 17.04 -4.06
CA ILE A 144 -1.21 15.59 -4.27
C ILE A 144 -2.60 15.39 -4.87
N GLU A 145 -3.62 15.98 -4.24
CA GLU A 145 -4.99 15.85 -4.74
C GLU A 145 -5.07 16.38 -6.16
N GLN A 146 -4.54 17.56 -6.46
CA GLN A 146 -4.60 18.15 -7.80
C GLN A 146 -3.83 17.32 -8.84
N ASP A 147 -2.59 16.93 -8.57
CA ASP A 147 -1.70 16.26 -9.52
C ASP A 147 -2.07 14.80 -9.78
N ALA A 148 -2.61 14.10 -8.78
CA ALA A 148 -2.98 12.69 -8.90
C ALA A 148 -4.10 12.47 -9.93
N ASP A 149 -3.97 11.40 -10.71
CA ASP A 149 -5.05 10.92 -11.59
C ASP A 149 -6.10 10.13 -10.81
N VAL A 150 -5.64 9.33 -9.84
CA VAL A 150 -6.45 8.49 -8.96
C VAL A 150 -5.90 8.62 -7.54
N VAL A 151 -6.80 8.71 -6.56
CA VAL A 151 -6.46 8.62 -5.13
C VAL A 151 -7.21 7.45 -4.52
N LEU A 152 -6.47 6.52 -3.93
CA LEU A 152 -6.99 5.35 -3.24
C LEU A 152 -6.65 5.44 -1.75
N PHE A 153 -7.64 5.19 -0.90
CA PHE A 153 -7.43 5.00 0.53
C PHE A 153 -7.66 3.54 0.89
N VAL A 154 -6.91 3.06 1.88
CA VAL A 154 -7.13 1.74 2.48
C VAL A 154 -7.72 1.96 3.86
N PHE A 155 -8.87 1.35 4.12
CA PHE A 155 -9.57 1.41 5.40
C PHE A 155 -9.88 0.00 5.89
N ARG A 156 -9.58 -0.25 7.16
CA ARG A 156 -9.89 -1.53 7.83
C ARG A 156 -10.76 -1.25 9.04
N GLU A 157 -12.05 -1.50 8.91
CA GLU A 157 -13.01 -1.27 9.99
C GLU A 157 -12.71 -2.16 11.21
N GLU A 158 -12.33 -3.41 10.95
CA GLU A 158 -11.84 -4.38 11.95
C GLU A 158 -10.80 -3.77 12.90
N TYR A 159 -9.80 -3.05 12.37
CA TYR A 159 -8.74 -2.44 13.19
C TYR A 159 -9.27 -1.40 14.19
N TYR A 160 -10.33 -0.68 13.84
CA TYR A 160 -10.94 0.32 14.72
C TYR A 160 -11.90 -0.32 15.70
N LEU A 161 -12.72 -1.29 15.27
CA LEU A 161 -13.65 -2.01 16.13
C LEU A 161 -12.93 -2.85 17.18
N GLU A 162 -11.80 -3.50 16.86
CA GLU A 162 -10.99 -4.23 17.84
C GLU A 162 -10.56 -3.35 19.02
N ARG A 163 -10.27 -2.07 18.76
CA ARG A 163 -9.81 -1.12 19.79
C ARG A 163 -10.93 -0.58 20.67
N SER A 164 -12.17 -0.73 20.25
CA SER A 164 -13.36 -0.29 21.00
C SER A 164 -14.06 -1.45 21.70
N GLN A 165 -13.39 -2.60 21.90
CA GLN A 165 -13.97 -3.77 22.56
C GLN A 165 -14.53 -3.41 23.96
N PRO A 166 -15.84 -3.59 24.20
CA PRO A 166 -16.45 -3.36 25.50
C PRO A 166 -16.13 -4.50 26.47
N ARG A 167 -16.51 -4.34 27.74
CA ARG A 167 -16.30 -5.38 28.75
C ARG A 167 -17.03 -6.67 28.38
N GLU A 168 -16.39 -7.81 28.59
CA GLU A 168 -16.98 -9.12 28.35
C GLU A 168 -18.29 -9.31 29.13
N ASN A 169 -19.19 -10.13 28.58
CA ASN A 169 -20.50 -10.48 29.15
C ASN A 169 -21.52 -9.33 29.28
N THR A 170 -21.32 -8.20 28.60
CA THR A 170 -22.34 -7.14 28.48
C THR A 170 -23.19 -7.31 27.21
N GLU A 171 -24.33 -6.64 27.15
CA GLU A 171 -25.14 -6.57 25.92
C GLU A 171 -24.38 -5.87 24.78
N GLU A 172 -23.63 -4.82 25.11
CA GLU A 172 -22.73 -4.12 24.19
C GLU A 172 -21.69 -5.05 23.57
N HIS A 173 -21.15 -6.01 24.34
CA HIS A 173 -20.21 -7.00 23.84
C HIS A 173 -20.83 -7.94 22.80
N LYS A 174 -22.10 -8.30 22.95
CA LYS A 174 -22.81 -9.12 21.96
C LYS A 174 -22.99 -8.36 20.64
N LEU A 175 -23.35 -7.08 20.72
CA LEU A 175 -23.47 -6.21 19.54
C LEU A 175 -22.12 -6.00 18.86
N TRP A 176 -21.07 -5.77 19.66
CA TRP A 176 -19.70 -5.65 19.16
C TRP A 176 -19.24 -6.94 18.46
N GLN A 177 -19.52 -8.12 19.01
CA GLN A 177 -19.18 -9.40 18.38
C GLN A 177 -19.85 -9.57 17.00
N GLN A 178 -21.13 -9.21 16.88
CA GLN A 178 -21.83 -9.22 15.59
C GLN A 178 -21.20 -8.24 14.59
N GLY A 179 -20.85 -7.04 15.07
CA GLY A 179 -20.12 -6.04 14.27
C GLY A 179 -18.77 -6.57 13.77
N MET A 180 -17.99 -7.19 14.66
CA MET A 180 -16.71 -7.79 14.33
C MET A 180 -16.85 -8.86 13.25
N GLU A 181 -17.78 -9.80 13.39
CA GLU A 181 -18.01 -10.87 12.41
C GLU A 181 -18.27 -10.32 11.00
N MET A 182 -18.97 -9.18 10.90
CA MET A 182 -19.25 -8.54 9.60
C MET A 182 -18.01 -7.94 8.94
N VAL A 183 -17.01 -7.49 9.70
CA VAL A 183 -15.83 -6.78 9.19
C VAL A 183 -14.54 -7.60 9.20
N THR A 184 -14.53 -8.72 9.93
CA THR A 184 -13.33 -9.55 10.09
C THR A 184 -12.78 -10.00 8.75
N GLY A 185 -11.46 -9.82 8.58
CA GLY A 185 -10.77 -10.18 7.35
C GLY A 185 -11.21 -9.37 6.12
N LYS A 186 -11.85 -8.20 6.28
CA LYS A 186 -12.23 -7.30 5.19
C LYS A 186 -11.44 -6.00 5.25
N ALA A 187 -11.17 -5.44 4.07
CA ALA A 187 -10.58 -4.12 3.92
C ALA A 187 -11.21 -3.38 2.75
N ASP A 188 -11.55 -2.13 2.97
CA ASP A 188 -12.11 -1.25 1.95
C ASP A 188 -10.99 -0.50 1.22
N VAL A 189 -11.01 -0.57 -0.11
CA VAL A 189 -10.25 0.32 -0.98
C VAL A 189 -11.20 1.41 -1.47
N ILE A 190 -11.04 2.61 -0.94
CA ILE A 190 -11.89 3.76 -1.23
C ILE A 190 -11.25 4.58 -2.34
N ILE A 191 -11.91 4.67 -3.49
CA ILE A 191 -11.53 5.53 -4.61
C ILE A 191 -12.02 6.95 -4.30
N GLY A 192 -11.19 7.72 -3.60
CA GLY A 192 -11.51 9.09 -3.19
C GLY A 192 -11.46 10.09 -4.35
N LYS A 193 -10.68 9.80 -5.39
CA LYS A 193 -10.60 10.60 -6.62
C LYS A 193 -10.32 9.71 -7.82
N GLN A 194 -10.97 9.99 -8.95
CA GLN A 194 -10.63 9.42 -10.26
C GLN A 194 -10.92 10.41 -11.38
N ARG A 195 -9.90 10.84 -12.13
CA ARG A 195 -10.06 11.85 -13.22
C ARG A 195 -10.92 11.36 -14.39
N HIS A 196 -10.95 10.05 -14.62
CA HIS A 196 -11.52 9.44 -15.84
C HIS A 196 -12.59 8.37 -15.53
N GLY A 197 -13.28 8.48 -14.40
CA GLY A 197 -14.34 7.51 -14.06
C GLY A 197 -14.91 7.72 -12.66
N PRO A 198 -15.73 6.77 -12.19
CA PRO A 198 -16.45 6.92 -10.93
C PRO A 198 -15.53 6.80 -9.72
N THR A 199 -15.89 7.52 -8.65
CA THR A 199 -15.45 7.21 -7.30
C THR A 199 -16.33 6.11 -6.71
N GLY A 200 -15.88 5.52 -5.60
CA GLY A 200 -16.60 4.43 -4.95
C GLY A 200 -15.71 3.64 -3.99
N THR A 201 -16.26 2.58 -3.41
CA THR A 201 -15.53 1.71 -2.49
C THR A 201 -15.57 0.28 -3.02
N VAL A 202 -14.41 -0.38 -3.00
CA VAL A 202 -14.27 -1.80 -3.34
C VAL A 202 -13.82 -2.52 -2.08
N THR A 203 -14.62 -3.47 -1.61
CA THR A 203 -14.25 -4.30 -0.47
C THR A 203 -13.43 -5.50 -0.93
N LEU A 204 -12.27 -5.69 -0.30
CA LEU A 204 -11.34 -6.79 -0.52
C LEU A 204 -11.27 -7.67 0.73
N GLN A 205 -10.77 -8.89 0.56
CA GLN A 205 -10.36 -9.71 1.69
C GLN A 205 -8.94 -9.31 2.10
N PHE A 206 -8.71 -9.23 3.41
CA PHE A 206 -7.42 -8.98 4.01
C PHE A 206 -7.08 -10.10 4.99
N THR A 207 -5.94 -10.76 4.77
CA THR A 207 -5.43 -11.85 5.63
C THR A 207 -4.26 -11.30 6.45
N PRO A 208 -4.47 -10.91 7.72
CA PRO A 208 -3.46 -10.22 8.52
C PRO A 208 -2.20 -11.05 8.76
N GLU A 209 -2.32 -12.37 8.82
CA GLU A 209 -1.21 -13.31 9.08
C GLU A 209 -0.11 -13.22 8.01
N PHE A 210 -0.50 -12.93 6.78
CA PHE A 210 0.40 -12.81 5.62
C PHE A 210 0.50 -11.37 5.10
N THR A 211 -0.17 -10.42 5.75
CA THR A 211 -0.32 -9.03 5.28
C THR A 211 -0.81 -8.93 3.83
N ARG A 212 -1.75 -9.80 3.46
CA ARG A 212 -2.16 -10.03 2.08
C ARG A 212 -3.55 -9.47 1.79
N PHE A 213 -3.69 -8.81 0.64
CA PHE A 213 -4.98 -8.48 0.05
C PHE A 213 -5.34 -9.52 -1.01
N SER A 214 -6.60 -9.95 -1.06
CA SER A 214 -7.14 -10.83 -2.08
C SER A 214 -8.53 -10.39 -2.50
N ASN A 215 -9.00 -10.88 -3.65
CA ASN A 215 -10.39 -10.70 -4.05
C ASN A 215 -11.30 -11.28 -2.97
N LEU A 216 -12.30 -10.51 -2.54
CA LEU A 216 -13.32 -11.03 -1.64
C LEU A 216 -14.15 -12.05 -2.42
N ALA A 217 -14.18 -13.30 -1.95
CA ALA A 217 -15.06 -14.31 -2.53
C ALA A 217 -16.51 -13.84 -2.37
N SER A 218 -17.21 -13.64 -3.49
CA SER A 218 -18.66 -13.48 -3.43
C SER A 218 -19.29 -14.86 -3.29
N GLU A 219 -20.38 -14.98 -2.53
CA GLU A 219 -21.12 -16.24 -2.36
C GLU A 219 -21.54 -16.89 -3.71
N GLY A 220 -21.53 -16.12 -4.80
CA GLY A 220 -21.82 -16.59 -6.17
C GLY A 220 -20.63 -16.79 -7.10
N ARG A 221 -19.36 -16.63 -6.66
CA ARG A 221 -18.19 -16.78 -7.54
C ARG A 221 -17.04 -17.45 -6.79
N LEU A 222 -16.94 -18.78 -6.93
CA LEU A 222 -15.76 -19.52 -6.53
C LEU A 222 -14.56 -19.01 -7.36
N PRO A 223 -13.41 -18.70 -6.74
CA PRO A 223 -12.20 -18.36 -7.49
C PRO A 223 -11.80 -19.55 -8.37
N GLU A 224 -11.42 -19.28 -9.62
CA GLU A 224 -10.80 -20.28 -10.48
C GLU A 224 -9.56 -20.82 -9.76
N ARG A 225 -9.58 -22.11 -9.43
CA ARG A 225 -8.36 -22.80 -8.99
C ARG A 225 -7.37 -22.69 -10.14
N ARG A 226 -6.19 -22.13 -9.88
CA ARG A 226 -5.05 -22.31 -10.76
C ARG A 226 -4.69 -23.80 -10.71
N GLU A 227 -5.00 -24.52 -11.78
CA GLU A 227 -4.42 -25.83 -12.09
C GLU A 227 -2.97 -25.67 -12.56
#